data_AF-A0A7Y4YLG5-F1
#
_entry.id   AF-A0A7Y4YLG5-F1
#
_cell.length_a   1.000
_cell.length_b   1.000
_cell.length_c   1.000
_cell.angle_alpha   90.00
_cell.angle_beta   90.00
_cell.angle_gamma   90.00
#
_symmetry.space_group_name_H-M   'P 1'
#
loop_
_entity.id
_entity.type
_entity.pdbx_description
1 polymer ?
#
loop_
_entity_poly.entity_id
_entity_poly.type
_entity_poly.pdbx_seq_one_letter_code
_entity_poly.pdbx_strand_id
1 'polypeptide(L)' 'HLMDNYWYMWKLPMFGETNVDVVMKEAEACRKANPNNHIRLLAYDNYAQSQGTNMVIFRGKTV' A
#
# COMPACT_ATOMS: atom_id res chain seq x y z
N HIS A 1 3.93 -4.47 -15.12
CA HIS A 1 3.05 -4.72 -13.97
C HIS A 1 2.33 -3.49 -13.40
N LEU A 2 2.67 -2.25 -13.80
CA LEU A 2 2.03 -1.04 -13.26
C LEU A 2 0.49 -1.02 -13.39
N MET A 3 -0.04 -1.68 -14.43
CA MET A 3 -1.46 -1.75 -14.76
C MET A 3 -2.11 -3.08 -14.37
N ASP A 4 -1.39 -3.95 -13.65
CA ASP A 4 -1.92 -5.25 -13.24
C ASP A 4 -2.84 -5.07 -12.03
N ASN A 5 -3.89 -5.89 -11.95
CA ASN A 5 -4.90 -5.80 -10.87
C ASN A 5 -4.33 -6.18 -9.50
N TYR A 6 -3.42 -7.15 -9.46
CA TYR A 6 -2.85 -7.71 -8.23
C TYR A 6 -1.40 -7.29 -8.05
N TRP A 7 -1.10 -6.75 -6.86
CA TRP A 7 0.24 -6.34 -6.45
C TRP A 7 0.64 -7.16 -5.22
N TYR A 8 1.94 -7.26 -4.97
CA TYR A 8 2.43 -7.89 -3.74
C TYR A 8 1.93 -7.13 -2.51
N MET A 9 1.35 -7.88 -1.57
CA MET A 9 0.92 -7.32 -0.30
C MET A 9 2.13 -7.16 0.62
N TRP A 10 2.27 -5.97 1.19
CA TRP A 10 3.23 -5.73 2.26
C TRP A 10 2.62 -6.20 3.58
N LYS A 11 3.18 -7.26 4.16
CA LYS A 11 2.69 -7.88 5.40
C LYS A 11 1.19 -8.24 5.29
N LEU A 12 0.36 -7.69 6.17
CA LEU A 12 -1.09 -7.91 6.27
C LEU A 12 -1.80 -6.55 6.41
N PRO A 13 -3.12 -6.48 6.11
CA PRO A 13 -3.90 -5.29 6.38
C PRO A 13 -3.85 -4.92 7.88
N MET A 14 -3.70 -3.63 8.16
CA MET A 14 -3.57 -3.11 9.53
C MET A 14 -4.96 -2.97 10.18
N PHE A 15 -5.59 -4.10 10.51
CA PHE A 15 -6.92 -4.13 11.13
C PHE A 15 -6.93 -3.44 12.50
N GLY A 16 -7.86 -2.49 12.69
CA GLY A 16 -8.01 -1.76 13.94
C GLY A 16 -6.94 -0.70 14.21
N GLU A 17 -6.02 -0.46 13.28
CA GLU A 17 -5.03 0.62 13.41
C GLU A 17 -5.71 1.98 13.25
N THR A 18 -5.36 2.92 14.13
CA THR A 18 -5.90 4.29 14.13
C THR A 18 -4.80 5.34 14.06
N ASN A 19 -3.55 4.95 14.31
CA ASN A 19 -2.41 5.85 14.29
C ASN A 19 -1.79 5.96 12.90
N VAL A 20 -1.91 7.15 12.31
CA VAL A 20 -1.37 7.48 10.98
C VAL A 20 0.16 7.32 10.93
N ASP A 21 0.87 7.65 12.00
CA ASP A 21 2.34 7.56 12.04
C ASP A 21 2.82 6.12 11.88
N VAL A 22 2.06 5.14 12.39
CA VAL A 22 2.39 3.71 12.24
C VAL A 22 2.22 3.28 10.78
N VAL A 23 1.13 3.71 10.14
CA VAL A 23 0.87 3.44 8.71
C VAL A 23 1.99 4.04 7.84
N MET A 24 2.41 5.27 8.13
CA MET A 24 3.49 5.93 7.40
C MET A 24 4.85 5.26 7.63
N LYS A 25 5.15 4.81 8.85
CA LYS A 25 6.37 4.03 9.15
C LYS A 25 6.42 2.72 8.35
N GLU A 26 5.30 2.01 8.22
CA GLU A 26 5.23 0.80 7.40
C GLU A 26 5.41 1.08 5.90
N ALA A 27 4.84 2.18 5.40
CA ALA A 27 5.05 2.61 4.03
C ALA A 27 6.53 2.92 3.75
N GLU A 28 7.23 3.59 4.68
CA GLU A 28 8.67 3.83 4.57
C GLU A 28 9.51 2.55 4.67
N ALA A 29 9.13 1.62 5.55
CA ALA A 29 9.79 0.33 5.68
C ALA A 29 9.66 -0.49 4.38
N CYS A 30 8.47 -0.50 3.78
CA CYS A 30 8.21 -1.12 2.48
C CYS A 30 9.09 -0.50 1.37
N ARG A 31 9.22 0.84 1.35
CA ARG A 31 10.10 1.55 0.42
C ARG A 31 11.56 1.17 0.58
N LYS A 32 12.04 1.10 1.82
CA LYS A 32 13.43 0.73 2.11
C LYS A 32 13.74 -0.71 1.67
N ALA A 33 12.80 -1.63 1.85
CA ALA A 33 12.95 -3.02 1.41
C ALA A 33 12.82 -3.20 -0.11
N ASN A 34 12.08 -2.30 -0.79
CA ASN A 34 11.75 -2.41 -2.21
C ASN A 34 12.00 -1.10 -2.97
N PRO A 35 13.25 -0.62 -3.08
CA PRO A 35 13.57 0.77 -3.49
C PRO A 35 13.16 1.14 -4.93
N ASN A 36 13.03 0.16 -5.84
CA ASN A 36 12.68 0.41 -7.24
C ASN A 36 11.21 0.16 -7.56
N ASN A 37 10.40 -0.25 -6.59
CA ASN A 37 9.02 -0.65 -6.82
C ASN A 37 8.05 0.51 -6.58
N HIS A 38 6.90 0.47 -7.26
CA HIS A 38 5.77 1.31 -6.88
C HIS A 38 5.17 0.81 -5.58
N ILE A 39 4.77 1.75 -4.72
CA ILE A 39 4.09 1.44 -3.46
C ILE A 39 2.74 2.14 -3.46
N ARG A 40 1.71 1.35 -3.21
CA ARG A 40 0.31 1.73 -3.24
C ARG A 40 -0.28 1.56 -1.86
N LEU A 41 -0.93 2.60 -1.37
CA LEU A 41 -1.70 2.58 -0.14
C LEU A 41 -3.17 2.31 -0.48
N LEU A 42 -3.76 1.34 0.19
CA LEU A 42 -5.15 0.94 0.01
C LEU A 42 -5.87 0.91 1.35
N ALA A 43 -7.13 1.35 1.34
CA ALA A 43 -8.07 1.18 2.44
C ALA A 43 -9.24 0.32 1.96
N TYR A 44 -9.48 -0.79 2.65
CA TYR A 44 -10.59 -1.70 2.36
C TYR A 44 -11.81 -1.35 3.21
N ASP A 45 -12.98 -1.37 2.58
CA ASP A 45 -14.28 -1.30 3.25
C ASP A 45 -14.88 -2.71 3.27
N ASN A 46 -15.08 -3.24 4.47
CA ASN A 46 -15.62 -4.58 4.68
C ASN A 46 -17.14 -4.67 4.43
N TYR A 47 -17.89 -3.58 4.55
CA TYR A 47 -19.33 -3.57 4.31
C TYR A 47 -19.64 -3.57 2.80
N ALA A 48 -18.89 -2.77 2.04
CA ALA A 48 -19.03 -2.71 0.58
C ALA A 48 -18.23 -3.79 -0.15
N GLN A 49 -17.37 -4.53 0.57
CA GLN A 49 -16.42 -5.49 0.00
C GLN A 49 -15.58 -4.88 -1.14
N SER A 50 -15.14 -3.64 -0.94
CA SER A 50 -14.48 -2.82 -1.97
C SER A 50 -13.29 -2.04 -1.41
N GLN A 51 -12.52 -1.42 -2.30
CA GLN A 51 -11.45 -0.50 -1.94
C GLN A 51 -12.02 0.91 -1.82
N GLY A 52 -12.16 1.41 -0.59
CA GLY A 52 -12.63 2.78 -0.34
C GLY A 52 -11.60 3.84 -0.71
N THR A 53 -10.31 3.51 -0.69
CA THR A 53 -9.23 4.39 -1.15
C THR A 53 -8.12 3.58 -1.80
N ASN A 54 -7.55 4.11 -2.87
CA ASN A 54 -6.45 3.50 -3.61
C ASN A 54 -5.56 4.58 -4.22
N MET A 55 -4.31 4.70 -3.75
CA MET A 55 -3.37 5.71 -4.26
C MET A 55 -1.92 5.20 -4.27
N VAL A 56 -1.16 5.57 -5.30
CA VAL A 56 0.29 5.32 -5.33
C VAL A 56 1.00 6.42 -4.55
N ILE A 57 1.68 6.05 -3.46
CA ILE A 57 2.36 6.98 -2.55
C ILE A 57 3.87 7.07 -2.82
N PHE A 58 4.48 6.03 -3.40
CA PHE A 58 5.84 6.08 -3.90
C PHE A 58 5.91 5.55 -5.33
N ARG A 59 6.60 6.29 -6.21
CA ARG A 59 6.84 5.87 -7.59
C ARG A 59 8.21 5.22 -7.69
N GLY A 60 8.22 3.96 -8.13
CA GLY A 60 9.42 3.24 -8.49
C GLY A 60 9.97 3.68 -9.85
N LYS A 61 11.01 2.98 -10.31
CA LYS A 61 11.56 3.20 -11.65
C LYS A 61 10.67 2.51 -12.67
N THR A 62 9.98 3.30 -13.48
CA THR A 62 9.25 2.79 -14.64
C THR A 62 10.27 2.33 -15.69
N VAL A 63 10.18 1.06 -16.10
CA VAL A 63 10.91 0.51 -17.25
C VAL A 63 10.00 0.41 -18.46
#